data_AF-A0A7C9HSP0-F1
#
_entry.id   AF-A0A7C9HSP0-F1
#
_cell.length_a   1.000
_cell.length_b   1.000
_cell.length_c   1.000
_cell.angle_alpha   90.00
_cell.angle_beta   90.00
_cell.angle_gamma   90.00
#
_symmetry.space_group_name_H-M   'P 1'
#
loop_
_entity.id
_entity.type
_entity.pdbx_description
1 polymer ?
#
loop_
_entity_poly.entity_id
_entity_poly.type
_entity_poly.pdbx_seq_one_letter_code
_entity_poly.pdbx_strand_id
1 'polypeptide(L)'
;MQRGHASTIAQAAAGAHRAGPGGHGRSQSDHGPVTPGMMNCWHGQGVRPAEPGEQRPRNASSALLTPRPLSEQETDMTTSARRTATLLALSAALLGTAHAQNTVNLSGLQLQPIKIANLDLNVLRVAPNVFQQTLQAPNALQVNLSDLPARIQARDAEVTRSLNVTRSLAASSDLRADVARAALSLPRGLTVPVNVRLRTGEDKEVLLFGQDTVAVNVAQAEADAGRNRAAVLQSFGLNEQNPVPREFLSADTLSSVNIAANINIKAPLLAPMTLTNTPPKPSQPGQELGDGFVNNPSDGACRFTPTNALFNQMRGNAINQITTIKDQGRRGTCMAFAYVSALETMIARRTKTPFNLSEQYAYYWLRGDDGVLGDGAGWGDFNDAIAKARMIPTEVRWKYNPSRSRTRVPANNDQPITAFKNSCTNYANQACSDTTAQAQLVCQSGTNNCAWKPEWDIAPNAAFNFRPTQGNEVWVSLGGMNLGNADATRAYRRAMLRQMIDRGDQLILGFTVDRAFDSIGANGLPNTALMGQSPRGGHAIHVVGYVNTGNQTYNVKIGGLVNAKMTLPTGYFVIKNSWSCGFGDGGYAYLPDNFMDQEVYGVYNLRANAVASDMAGF
;
A
#
# COMPACT_ATOMS: atom_id res chain seq x y z
N MET A 1 -36.30 -40.45 -35.09
CA MET A 1 -37.68 -40.32 -34.59
C MET A 1 -37.87 -38.88 -34.12
N GLN A 2 -38.75 -38.07 -34.74
CA GLN A 2 -40.15 -37.79 -34.30
C GLN A 2 -40.22 -37.20 -32.88
N ARG A 3 -40.51 -35.89 -32.68
CA ARG A 3 -41.74 -35.06 -32.91
C ARG A 3 -42.65 -35.06 -31.65
N GLY A 4 -43.30 -33.95 -31.25
CA GLY A 4 -43.37 -32.60 -31.83
C GLY A 4 -44.10 -31.55 -30.94
N HIS A 5 -44.41 -30.36 -31.47
CA HIS A 5 -44.95 -29.17 -30.75
C HIS A 5 -46.47 -28.89 -30.94
N ALA A 6 -47.08 -28.18 -29.98
CA ALA A 6 -48.27 -27.30 -30.04
C ALA A 6 -48.28 -26.42 -28.74
N SER A 7 -48.79 -25.18 -28.56
CA SER A 7 -49.54 -24.17 -29.34
C SER A 7 -51.08 -24.39 -29.46
N THR A 8 -51.98 -23.40 -29.52
CA THR A 8 -51.92 -21.91 -29.59
C THR A 8 -53.30 -21.28 -29.18
N ILE A 9 -53.46 -19.94 -29.17
CA ILE A 9 -54.75 -19.14 -29.26
C ILE A 9 -55.64 -19.07 -27.97
N ALA A 10 -56.65 -18.18 -27.83
CA ALA A 10 -56.67 -16.71 -27.57
C ALA A 10 -58.14 -16.19 -27.31
N GLN A 11 -58.34 -14.90 -27.00
CA GLN A 11 -59.63 -14.13 -26.90
C GLN A 11 -60.59 -14.44 -25.71
N ALA A 12 -61.57 -13.62 -25.27
CA ALA A 12 -61.79 -12.15 -25.21
C ALA A 12 -63.09 -11.77 -24.40
N ALA A 13 -63.29 -10.49 -24.02
CA ALA A 13 -64.56 -9.82 -23.56
C ALA A 13 -65.19 -10.20 -22.18
N ALA A 14 -66.02 -9.38 -21.47
CA ALA A 14 -66.27 -7.91 -21.44
C ALA A 14 -67.16 -7.44 -20.23
N GLY A 15 -67.14 -6.13 -19.89
CA GLY A 15 -68.20 -5.37 -19.14
C GLY A 15 -68.03 -5.17 -17.61
N ALA A 16 -68.64 -4.17 -16.92
CA ALA A 16 -69.30 -2.90 -17.34
C ALA A 16 -69.60 -1.95 -16.12
N HIS A 17 -69.85 -0.64 -16.38
CA HIS A 17 -70.41 0.41 -15.47
C HIS A 17 -69.55 0.86 -14.24
N ARG A 18 -69.59 2.08 -13.65
CA ARG A 18 -70.29 3.41 -13.76
C ARG A 18 -69.46 4.43 -12.89
N ALA A 19 -69.54 5.78 -12.86
CA ALA A 19 -70.22 6.88 -13.59
C ALA A 19 -69.49 8.25 -13.28
N GLY A 20 -70.05 9.43 -13.64
CA GLY A 20 -69.60 10.80 -13.26
C GLY A 20 -70.62 11.55 -12.37
N PRO A 21 -70.70 12.92 -12.30
CA PRO A 21 -70.01 14.02 -13.04
C PRO A 21 -69.15 14.93 -12.11
N GLY A 22 -68.55 16.10 -12.41
CA GLY A 22 -68.53 17.17 -13.45
C GLY A 22 -67.80 18.41 -12.83
N GLY A 23 -67.39 19.52 -13.48
CA GLY A 23 -67.52 20.03 -14.85
C GLY A 23 -66.54 21.19 -15.19
N HIS A 24 -66.87 22.02 -16.20
CA HIS A 24 -66.03 23.00 -16.96
C HIS A 24 -65.32 24.17 -16.22
N GLY A 25 -64.35 24.90 -16.82
CA GLY A 25 -63.66 24.79 -18.13
C GLY A 25 -62.87 26.06 -18.58
N ARG A 26 -62.35 26.07 -19.84
CA ARG A 26 -61.88 27.15 -20.79
C ARG A 26 -61.28 28.49 -20.25
N SER A 27 -60.32 29.20 -20.89
CA SER A 27 -59.84 29.35 -22.30
C SER A 27 -58.28 29.29 -22.38
N GLN A 28 -57.54 29.14 -23.50
CA GLN A 28 -57.37 29.93 -24.76
C GLN A 28 -57.04 31.43 -24.56
N SER A 29 -56.09 32.07 -25.28
CA SER A 29 -54.95 31.57 -26.12
C SER A 29 -53.93 32.70 -26.46
N ASP A 30 -52.83 32.34 -27.15
CA ASP A 30 -51.95 33.15 -28.03
C ASP A 30 -51.23 34.43 -27.55
N HIS A 31 -49.89 34.42 -27.53
CA HIS A 31 -49.03 35.14 -28.50
C HIS A 31 -47.52 35.09 -28.11
N GLY A 32 -46.65 35.24 -29.11
CA GLY A 32 -45.22 35.57 -29.00
C GLY A 32 -44.79 36.39 -30.23
N PRO A 33 -43.49 36.63 -30.51
CA PRO A 33 -42.25 36.28 -29.78
C PRO A 33 -41.44 37.54 -29.38
N VAL A 34 -40.12 37.41 -29.12
CA VAL A 34 -39.00 38.37 -29.39
C VAL A 34 -37.86 38.26 -28.34
N THR A 35 -36.61 38.27 -28.83
CA THR A 35 -35.34 38.59 -28.13
C THR A 35 -34.71 39.81 -28.86
N PRO A 36 -33.83 40.67 -28.30
CA PRO A 36 -32.69 40.33 -27.40
C PRO A 36 -32.28 41.43 -26.35
N GLY A 37 -31.09 41.29 -25.75
CA GLY A 37 -30.37 42.28 -24.92
C GLY A 37 -30.47 42.00 -23.41
N MET A 38 -29.42 41.99 -22.56
CA MET A 38 -28.21 42.83 -22.32
C MET A 38 -28.41 44.05 -21.39
N MET A 39 -27.37 44.32 -20.57
CA MET A 39 -27.17 45.48 -19.68
C MET A 39 -28.04 45.52 -18.38
N ASN A 40 -27.60 46.11 -17.25
CA ASN A 40 -26.24 46.56 -16.85
C ASN A 40 -26.08 46.69 -15.31
N CYS A 41 -24.80 46.73 -14.88
CA CYS A 41 -24.20 47.38 -13.68
C CYS A 41 -22.79 46.75 -13.54
N TRP A 42 -21.63 47.38 -13.82
CA TRP A 42 -21.18 48.78 -13.68
C TRP A 42 -21.28 49.27 -12.22
N HIS A 43 -20.23 49.87 -11.61
CA HIS A 43 -18.93 50.34 -12.11
C HIS A 43 -17.85 50.27 -10.98
N GLY A 44 -16.54 50.49 -11.18
CA GLY A 44 -15.81 51.00 -12.35
C GLY A 44 -14.28 50.81 -12.28
N GLN A 45 -13.53 51.51 -13.15
CA GLN A 45 -12.09 51.36 -13.37
C GLN A 45 -11.24 52.46 -12.70
N GLY A 46 -9.96 52.19 -12.37
CA GLY A 46 -8.82 52.76 -13.12
C GLY A 46 -7.92 53.62 -12.20
N VAL A 47 -6.75 54.15 -12.56
CA VAL A 47 -5.91 54.14 -13.79
C VAL A 47 -4.42 54.29 -13.36
N ARG A 48 -3.42 53.88 -14.17
CA ARG A 48 -1.96 54.17 -13.94
C ARG A 48 -1.59 55.60 -14.35
N PRO A 49 -0.51 56.20 -13.80
CA PRO A 49 0.58 56.61 -14.71
C PRO A 49 2.02 56.62 -14.14
N ALA A 50 2.98 56.55 -15.08
CA ALA A 50 4.29 57.20 -15.15
C ALA A 50 5.46 56.87 -14.18
N GLU A 51 6.67 57.06 -14.73
CA GLU A 51 7.99 57.13 -14.07
C GLU A 51 8.29 58.58 -13.60
N PRO A 52 9.41 58.82 -12.89
CA PRO A 52 10.61 59.29 -13.61
C PRO A 52 11.92 58.63 -13.13
N GLY A 53 13.05 58.95 -13.76
CA GLY A 53 14.34 58.32 -13.48
C GLY A 53 15.55 59.27 -13.36
N GLU A 54 16.74 58.63 -13.35
CA GLU A 54 18.10 59.18 -13.44
C GLU A 54 18.67 60.01 -12.26
N GLN A 55 19.69 59.46 -11.60
CA GLN A 55 21.03 60.07 -11.53
C GLN A 55 22.11 59.05 -11.10
N ARG A 56 23.38 59.35 -11.45
CA ARG A 56 24.60 58.60 -11.06
C ARG A 56 25.41 59.42 -10.02
N PRO A 57 26.38 58.80 -9.33
CA PRO A 57 27.79 59.03 -9.72
C PRO A 57 28.59 57.74 -10.02
N ARG A 58 29.90 57.88 -10.28
CA ARG A 58 30.87 56.81 -10.60
C ARG A 58 31.97 56.67 -9.52
N ASN A 59 32.85 55.68 -9.73
CA ASN A 59 34.23 55.51 -9.21
C ASN A 59 34.37 54.62 -7.94
N ALA A 60 35.45 53.85 -7.74
CA ALA A 60 36.48 53.29 -8.65
C ALA A 60 37.36 52.22 -7.91
N SER A 61 38.27 51.56 -8.66
CA SER A 61 39.54 50.92 -8.21
C SER A 61 39.60 49.41 -7.88
N SER A 62 39.88 48.64 -8.93
CA SER A 62 40.99 47.67 -9.11
C SER A 62 41.81 47.11 -7.91
N ALA A 63 41.81 45.77 -7.79
CA ALA A 63 42.95 44.86 -7.56
C ALA A 63 42.39 43.40 -7.57
N LEU A 64 42.82 42.39 -8.32
CA LEU A 64 44.05 42.07 -9.07
C LEU A 64 45.26 41.69 -8.20
N LEU A 65 45.40 40.38 -7.92
CA LEU A 65 46.67 39.69 -7.71
C LEU A 65 46.48 38.15 -7.82
N THR A 66 47.33 37.50 -8.61
CA THR A 66 47.57 36.03 -8.57
C THR A 66 48.82 35.75 -7.73
N PRO A 67 49.11 34.48 -7.38
CA PRO A 67 50.23 33.85 -8.09
C PRO A 67 50.11 32.34 -8.39
N ARG A 68 51.08 31.87 -9.18
CA ARG A 68 51.51 30.49 -9.51
C ARG A 68 53.00 30.40 -9.08
N PRO A 69 53.71 29.24 -9.17
CA PRO A 69 53.30 27.83 -9.20
C PRO A 69 54.21 26.91 -8.31
N LEU A 70 54.03 25.59 -8.43
CA LEU A 70 55.05 24.50 -8.42
C LEU A 70 56.35 24.61 -7.60
N SER A 71 56.63 23.55 -6.83
CA SER A 71 57.96 22.91 -6.78
C SER A 71 57.84 21.40 -6.49
N GLU A 72 58.62 20.59 -7.21
CA GLU A 72 58.85 19.17 -6.91
C GLU A 72 60.12 19.04 -6.05
N GLN A 73 60.21 18.01 -5.21
CA GLN A 73 61.51 17.46 -4.82
C GLN A 73 61.39 16.03 -4.29
N GLU A 74 61.96 15.08 -5.04
CA GLU A 74 62.37 13.78 -4.51
C GLU A 74 63.67 13.92 -3.71
N THR A 75 63.89 13.07 -2.71
CA THR A 75 65.24 12.65 -2.31
C THR A 75 65.14 11.33 -1.54
N ASP A 76 66.07 10.41 -1.82
CA ASP A 76 66.07 9.04 -1.30
C ASP A 76 67.37 8.75 -0.53
N MET A 77 67.25 8.07 0.62
CA MET A 77 68.32 7.22 1.18
C MET A 77 67.85 6.40 2.42
N THR A 78 67.81 5.09 2.24
CA THR A 78 68.42 4.02 3.08
C THR A 78 69.05 4.43 4.45
N THR A 79 68.95 3.69 5.57
CA THR A 79 68.60 2.25 5.74
C THR A 79 68.30 1.87 7.21
N SER A 80 67.69 0.68 7.39
CA SER A 80 67.87 -0.25 8.53
C SER A 80 67.26 0.07 9.91
N ALA A 81 66.04 -0.45 10.12
CA ALA A 81 65.74 -1.31 11.28
C ALA A 81 64.62 -2.31 10.93
N ARG A 82 64.84 -3.62 11.12
CA ARG A 82 63.83 -4.68 10.87
C ARG A 82 63.13 -5.09 12.16
N ARG A 83 61.79 -5.12 12.16
CA ARG A 83 60.99 -6.30 12.60
C ARG A 83 59.48 -6.15 12.30
N THR A 84 58.89 -7.25 11.82
CA THR A 84 57.46 -7.62 11.85
C THR A 84 56.41 -6.58 11.39
N ALA A 85 56.10 -6.62 10.09
CA ALA A 85 54.74 -6.45 9.56
C ALA A 85 54.56 -7.43 8.37
N THR A 86 53.39 -8.05 8.24
CA THR A 86 53.12 -9.10 7.23
C THR A 86 52.60 -8.50 5.92
N LEU A 87 52.76 -9.24 4.82
CA LEU A 87 52.45 -8.87 3.42
C LEU A 87 51.26 -7.91 3.25
N LEU A 88 51.51 -6.79 2.56
CA LEU A 88 50.47 -5.90 2.05
C LEU A 88 50.87 -5.37 0.66
N ALA A 89 50.82 -6.25 -0.34
CA ALA A 89 51.06 -5.89 -1.74
C ALA A 89 50.23 -6.76 -2.70
N LEU A 90 49.45 -6.08 -3.56
CA LEU A 90 48.88 -6.51 -4.84
C LEU A 90 48.50 -8.00 -5.01
N SER A 91 47.21 -8.28 -4.75
CA SER A 91 46.40 -9.18 -5.59
C SER A 91 45.12 -8.47 -6.00
N ALA A 92 45.27 -7.41 -6.80
CA ALA A 92 44.16 -6.60 -7.33
C ALA A 92 43.48 -7.31 -8.51
N ALA A 93 42.86 -8.46 -8.25
CA ALA A 93 42.10 -9.26 -9.20
C ALA A 93 40.95 -9.99 -8.49
N LEU A 94 39.88 -10.30 -9.22
CA LEU A 94 38.77 -11.19 -8.81
C LEU A 94 37.79 -10.70 -7.71
N LEU A 95 37.67 -9.38 -7.46
CA LEU A 95 36.43 -8.78 -6.92
C LEU A 95 35.89 -7.63 -7.77
N GLY A 96 36.07 -7.73 -9.09
CA GLY A 96 35.42 -6.87 -10.07
C GLY A 96 34.04 -7.40 -10.47
N THR A 97 33.02 -7.28 -9.62
CA THR A 97 31.63 -7.44 -10.08
C THR A 97 31.28 -6.26 -10.98
N ALA A 98 31.47 -6.44 -12.29
CA ALA A 98 31.17 -5.42 -13.29
C ALA A 98 29.66 -5.17 -13.37
N HIS A 99 29.15 -4.28 -12.51
CA HIS A 99 27.86 -3.62 -12.68
C HIS A 99 27.96 -2.65 -13.86
N ALA A 100 27.97 -3.20 -15.07
CA ALA A 100 27.90 -2.43 -16.30
C ALA A 100 26.66 -1.52 -16.25
N GLN A 101 26.89 -0.21 -16.45
CA GLN A 101 25.81 0.78 -16.45
C GLN A 101 25.00 0.63 -17.74
N ASN A 102 24.10 -0.35 -17.79
CA ASN A 102 23.15 -0.57 -18.88
C ASN A 102 22.00 0.47 -18.83
N THR A 103 22.36 1.76 -18.71
CA THR A 103 21.45 2.90 -18.82
C THR A 103 21.03 3.04 -20.28
N VAL A 104 20.05 2.23 -20.70
CA VAL A 104 19.49 2.30 -22.05
C VAL A 104 18.86 3.66 -22.26
N ASN A 105 19.51 4.46 -23.11
CA ASN A 105 19.06 5.79 -23.47
C ASN A 105 17.82 5.69 -24.37
N LEU A 106 16.68 6.07 -23.80
CA LEU A 106 15.38 6.12 -24.48
C LEU A 106 14.90 7.56 -24.71
N SER A 107 15.77 8.56 -24.49
CA SER A 107 15.43 9.97 -24.71
C SER A 107 15.23 10.28 -26.21
N GLY A 108 14.35 11.23 -26.51
CA GLY A 108 14.00 11.60 -27.89
C GLY A 108 13.12 10.61 -28.65
N LEU A 109 12.89 9.39 -28.12
CA LEU A 109 11.97 8.43 -28.73
C LEU A 109 10.51 8.88 -28.58
N GLN A 110 9.72 8.72 -29.65
CA GLN A 110 8.29 9.01 -29.63
C GLN A 110 7.49 7.79 -29.12
N LEU A 111 6.55 8.04 -28.21
CA LEU A 111 5.55 7.07 -27.79
C LEU A 111 4.58 6.77 -28.93
N GLN A 112 4.39 5.49 -29.24
CA GLN A 112 3.45 5.03 -30.26
C GLN A 112 2.19 4.45 -29.59
N PRO A 113 0.99 4.96 -29.90
CA PRO A 113 -0.24 4.39 -29.39
C PRO A 113 -0.52 3.03 -30.04
N ILE A 114 -0.96 2.07 -29.24
CA ILE A 114 -1.42 0.74 -29.67
C ILE A 114 -2.71 0.38 -28.94
N LYS A 115 -3.53 -0.47 -29.56
CA LYS A 115 -4.75 -1.02 -28.95
C LYS A 115 -4.67 -2.54 -28.91
N ILE A 116 -4.93 -3.13 -27.74
CA ILE A 116 -4.91 -4.58 -27.53
C ILE A 116 -6.19 -4.95 -26.78
N ALA A 117 -7.04 -5.77 -27.42
CA ALA A 117 -8.40 -6.04 -26.96
C ALA A 117 -9.16 -4.74 -26.65
N ASN A 118 -9.53 -4.52 -25.39
CA ASN A 118 -10.23 -3.32 -24.90
C ASN A 118 -9.30 -2.24 -24.31
N LEU A 119 -7.98 -2.43 -24.33
CA LEU A 119 -7.01 -1.53 -23.67
C LEU A 119 -6.23 -0.70 -24.67
N ASP A 120 -6.11 0.60 -24.39
CA ASP A 120 -5.36 1.58 -25.19
C ASP A 120 -4.05 1.91 -24.44
N LEU A 121 -2.90 1.66 -25.08
CA LEU A 121 -1.55 1.75 -24.48
C LEU A 121 -0.61 2.59 -25.34
N ASN A 122 0.52 2.99 -24.76
CA ASN A 122 1.62 3.65 -25.46
C ASN A 122 2.91 2.85 -25.29
N VAL A 123 3.68 2.67 -26.37
CA VAL A 123 4.95 1.91 -26.38
C VAL A 123 6.10 2.70 -26.98
N LEU A 124 7.33 2.43 -26.52
CA LEU A 124 8.56 2.88 -27.16
C LEU A 124 9.08 1.75 -28.05
N ARG A 125 9.07 1.94 -29.39
CA ARG A 125 9.65 0.96 -30.32
C ARG A 125 11.12 1.24 -30.58
N VAL A 126 11.97 0.23 -30.43
CA VAL A 126 13.43 0.33 -30.54
C VAL A 126 14.01 -0.75 -31.44
N ALA A 127 15.19 -0.49 -32.01
CA ALA A 127 15.93 -1.45 -32.82
C ALA A 127 16.30 -2.71 -31.99
N PRO A 128 16.44 -3.90 -32.61
CA PRO A 128 16.65 -5.15 -31.88
C PRO A 128 17.84 -5.16 -30.92
N ASN A 129 18.96 -4.51 -31.27
CA ASN A 129 20.11 -4.35 -30.39
C ASN A 129 19.80 -3.52 -29.12
N VAL A 130 19.06 -2.42 -29.27
CA VAL A 130 18.60 -1.59 -28.14
C VAL A 130 17.54 -2.32 -27.29
N PHE A 131 16.72 -3.17 -27.91
CA PHE A 131 15.83 -4.05 -27.17
C PHE A 131 16.61 -5.08 -26.34
N GLN A 132 17.63 -5.73 -26.90
CA GLN A 132 18.48 -6.65 -26.14
C GLN A 132 19.21 -5.95 -24.98
N GLN A 133 19.67 -4.70 -25.16
CA GLN A 133 20.18 -3.89 -24.06
C GLN A 133 19.11 -3.60 -23.00
N THR A 134 17.84 -3.42 -23.39
CA THR A 134 16.71 -3.25 -22.46
C THR A 134 16.43 -4.53 -21.66
N LEU A 135 16.59 -5.71 -22.27
CA LEU A 135 16.51 -6.99 -21.57
C LEU A 135 17.68 -7.24 -20.61
N GLN A 136 18.79 -6.52 -20.78
CA GLN A 136 19.95 -6.52 -19.89
C GLN A 136 19.91 -5.38 -18.85
N ALA A 137 18.86 -4.56 -18.84
CA ALA A 137 18.63 -3.61 -17.75
C ALA A 137 18.15 -4.38 -16.51
N PRO A 138 18.67 -4.08 -15.30
CA PRO A 138 18.19 -4.73 -14.08
C PRO A 138 16.67 -4.65 -13.95
N ASN A 139 16.09 -5.75 -13.48
CA ASN A 139 14.66 -5.87 -13.15
C ASN A 139 13.67 -5.71 -14.33
N ALA A 140 14.13 -5.65 -15.59
CA ALA A 140 13.23 -5.60 -16.75
C ALA A 140 12.37 -6.88 -16.88
N LEU A 141 11.05 -6.72 -17.02
CA LEU A 141 10.09 -7.82 -17.13
C LEU A 141 9.65 -8.03 -18.59
N GLN A 142 10.01 -9.16 -19.19
CA GLN A 142 9.60 -9.51 -20.55
C GLN A 142 8.08 -9.79 -20.63
N VAL A 143 7.45 -9.28 -21.69
CA VAL A 143 6.04 -9.49 -21.99
C VAL A 143 5.83 -9.56 -23.50
N ASN A 144 5.05 -10.54 -23.95
CA ASN A 144 4.59 -10.59 -25.33
C ASN A 144 3.19 -9.98 -25.42
N LEU A 145 2.99 -9.03 -26.34
CA LEU A 145 1.71 -8.32 -26.50
C LEU A 145 0.57 -9.25 -26.96
N SER A 146 0.85 -10.41 -27.54
CA SER A 146 -0.17 -11.44 -27.85
C SER A 146 -0.84 -12.02 -26.62
N ASP A 147 -0.18 -11.97 -25.46
CA ASP A 147 -0.59 -12.70 -24.26
C ASP A 147 -1.53 -11.87 -23.38
N LEU A 148 -1.50 -10.54 -23.54
CA LEU A 148 -2.29 -9.60 -22.73
C LEU A 148 -3.80 -9.88 -22.78
N PRO A 149 -4.44 -10.18 -23.93
CA PRO A 149 -5.86 -10.58 -23.97
C PRO A 149 -6.19 -11.77 -23.08
N ALA A 150 -5.32 -12.80 -23.05
CA ALA A 150 -5.51 -13.99 -22.21
C ALA A 150 -5.30 -13.68 -20.72
N ARG A 151 -4.32 -12.83 -20.39
CA ARG A 151 -4.08 -12.37 -18.99
C ARG A 151 -5.28 -11.57 -18.45
N ILE A 152 -5.86 -10.70 -19.26
CA ILE A 152 -7.08 -9.93 -18.90
C ILE A 152 -8.24 -10.90 -18.62
N GLN A 153 -8.49 -11.86 -19.51
CA GLN A 153 -9.55 -12.86 -19.34
C GLN A 153 -9.33 -13.73 -18.09
N ALA A 154 -8.09 -14.13 -17.79
CA ALA A 154 -7.75 -14.89 -16.60
C ALA A 154 -8.01 -14.10 -15.30
N ARG A 155 -7.63 -12.81 -15.26
CA ARG A 155 -7.92 -11.89 -14.15
C ARG A 155 -9.43 -11.74 -13.93
N ASP A 156 -10.19 -11.50 -15.00
CA ASP A 156 -11.62 -11.24 -14.89
C ASP A 156 -12.40 -12.51 -14.48
N ALA A 157 -11.91 -13.68 -14.89
CA ALA A 157 -12.39 -14.98 -14.43
C ALA A 157 -12.01 -15.29 -12.96
N GLU A 158 -10.85 -14.83 -12.47
CA GLU A 158 -10.50 -14.90 -11.05
C GLU A 158 -11.39 -13.99 -10.20
N VAL A 159 -11.52 -12.71 -10.56
CA VAL A 159 -12.46 -11.77 -9.92
C VAL A 159 -13.87 -12.39 -9.81
N THR A 160 -14.36 -12.99 -10.90
CA THR A 160 -15.67 -13.64 -10.93
C THR A 160 -15.77 -14.83 -9.97
N ARG A 161 -14.75 -15.69 -9.90
CA ARG A 161 -14.69 -16.83 -8.96
C ARG A 161 -14.58 -16.37 -7.51
N SER A 162 -13.66 -15.45 -7.23
CA SER A 162 -13.44 -14.85 -5.92
C SER A 162 -14.71 -14.20 -5.36
N LEU A 163 -15.43 -13.41 -6.17
CA LEU A 163 -16.73 -12.84 -5.79
C LEU A 163 -17.79 -13.89 -5.42
N ASN A 164 -17.78 -15.06 -6.06
CA ASN A 164 -18.70 -16.15 -5.71
C ASN A 164 -18.32 -16.82 -4.37
N VAL A 165 -17.02 -16.95 -4.08
CA VAL A 165 -16.54 -17.39 -2.76
C VAL A 165 -16.99 -16.41 -1.68
N THR A 166 -16.79 -15.10 -1.87
CA THR A 166 -17.21 -14.06 -0.92
C THR A 166 -18.73 -14.09 -0.69
N ARG A 167 -19.56 -14.20 -1.74
CA ARG A 167 -21.04 -14.33 -1.59
C ARG A 167 -21.44 -15.57 -0.80
N SER A 168 -20.78 -16.72 -1.03
CA SER A 168 -21.04 -17.96 -0.30
C SER A 168 -20.71 -17.84 1.19
N LEU A 169 -19.59 -17.18 1.53
CA LEU A 169 -19.18 -16.94 2.92
C LEU A 169 -20.12 -15.97 3.65
N ALA A 170 -20.52 -14.87 3.01
CA ALA A 170 -21.40 -13.86 3.60
C ALA A 170 -22.81 -14.40 3.95
N ALA A 171 -23.26 -15.45 3.27
CA ALA A 171 -24.50 -16.16 3.54
C ALA A 171 -24.41 -17.14 4.74
N SER A 172 -23.23 -17.35 5.30
CA SER A 172 -23.04 -18.19 6.49
C SER A 172 -23.15 -17.39 7.80
N SER A 173 -23.32 -18.10 8.91
CA SER A 173 -23.41 -17.56 10.26
C SER A 173 -22.08 -17.61 11.04
N ASP A 174 -20.97 -17.94 10.38
CA ASP A 174 -19.66 -18.03 11.03
C ASP A 174 -18.93 -16.68 11.13
N LEU A 175 -17.79 -16.67 11.82
CA LEU A 175 -16.99 -15.45 12.05
C LEU A 175 -16.24 -14.94 10.80
N ARG A 176 -16.20 -15.72 9.72
CA ARG A 176 -15.59 -15.34 8.43
C ARG A 176 -16.61 -14.66 7.50
N ALA A 177 -17.90 -14.93 7.72
CA ALA A 177 -18.97 -14.21 7.05
C ALA A 177 -18.91 -12.67 7.26
N ASP A 178 -18.29 -12.18 8.34
CA ASP A 178 -18.03 -10.75 8.55
C ASP A 178 -17.02 -10.18 7.54
N VAL A 179 -15.90 -10.87 7.33
CA VAL A 179 -14.89 -10.50 6.32
C VAL A 179 -15.52 -10.43 4.93
N ALA A 180 -16.43 -11.38 4.64
CA ALA A 180 -17.18 -11.40 3.41
C ALA A 180 -18.25 -10.29 3.31
N ARG A 181 -18.94 -9.94 4.41
CA ARG A 181 -19.87 -8.81 4.48
C ARG A 181 -19.16 -7.46 4.29
N ALA A 182 -18.00 -7.27 4.93
CA ALA A 182 -17.16 -6.07 4.76
C ALA A 182 -16.68 -5.91 3.31
N ALA A 183 -16.26 -7.00 2.66
CA ALA A 183 -15.89 -6.96 1.24
C ALA A 183 -17.08 -6.64 0.30
N LEU A 184 -18.26 -7.21 0.56
CA LEU A 184 -19.45 -7.04 -0.30
C LEU A 184 -20.20 -5.70 -0.10
N SER A 185 -19.90 -4.96 0.96
CA SER A 185 -20.45 -3.60 1.15
C SER A 185 -19.77 -2.55 0.27
N LEU A 186 -18.54 -2.82 -0.20
CA LEU A 186 -17.73 -1.91 -1.00
C LEU A 186 -18.33 -1.62 -2.39
N PRO A 187 -18.10 -0.42 -2.96
CA PRO A 187 -18.44 -0.13 -4.36
C PRO A 187 -17.72 -1.04 -5.38
N ARG A 188 -18.33 -1.26 -6.54
CA ARG A 188 -17.81 -2.12 -7.63
C ARG A 188 -16.51 -1.60 -8.25
N GLY A 189 -15.81 -2.49 -8.97
CA GLY A 189 -14.58 -2.20 -9.69
C GLY A 189 -13.32 -2.66 -8.96
N LEU A 190 -12.17 -2.53 -9.65
CA LEU A 190 -10.85 -2.80 -9.09
C LEU A 190 -10.40 -1.68 -8.13
N THR A 191 -10.68 -0.43 -8.48
CA THR A 191 -10.37 0.77 -7.67
C THR A 191 -11.39 1.88 -7.90
N VAL A 192 -11.64 2.66 -6.85
CA VAL A 192 -12.67 3.70 -6.82
C VAL A 192 -12.09 5.03 -6.27
N PRO A 193 -12.40 6.19 -6.89
CA PRO A 193 -11.92 7.50 -6.44
C PRO A 193 -12.76 8.03 -5.29
N VAL A 194 -12.09 8.64 -4.31
CA VAL A 194 -12.69 9.05 -3.03
C VAL A 194 -12.07 10.38 -2.57
N ASN A 195 -12.90 11.37 -2.26
CA ASN A 195 -12.44 12.65 -1.70
C ASN A 195 -12.33 12.56 -0.16
N VAL A 196 -11.15 12.85 0.39
CA VAL A 196 -10.84 12.72 1.83
C VAL A 196 -10.65 14.08 2.49
N ARG A 197 -11.23 14.18 3.70
CA ARG A 197 -11.09 15.27 4.69
C ARG A 197 -9.67 15.42 5.26
N LEU A 198 -8.79 16.27 4.72
CA LEU A 198 -7.53 16.57 5.43
C LEU A 198 -7.75 17.53 6.60
N ARG A 199 -7.00 17.34 7.70
CA ARG A 199 -7.07 18.16 8.93
C ARG A 199 -6.70 19.63 8.72
N THR A 200 -6.01 19.92 7.62
CA THR A 200 -5.67 21.26 7.12
C THR A 200 -6.87 22.02 6.55
N GLY A 201 -7.98 21.33 6.27
CA GLY A 201 -9.11 21.90 5.53
C GLY A 201 -8.96 21.83 4.01
N GLU A 202 -8.13 20.91 3.52
CA GLU A 202 -7.99 20.57 2.10
C GLU A 202 -8.85 19.34 1.75
N ASP A 203 -9.49 19.35 0.58
CA ASP A 203 -10.19 18.20 0.00
C ASP A 203 -9.27 17.50 -1.01
N LYS A 204 -9.03 16.20 -0.84
CA LYS A 204 -8.04 15.46 -1.64
C LYS A 204 -8.63 14.18 -2.23
N GLU A 205 -8.55 14.02 -3.56
CA GLU A 205 -8.90 12.76 -4.22
C GLU A 205 -7.79 11.72 -4.00
N VAL A 206 -8.14 10.60 -3.36
CA VAL A 206 -7.33 9.37 -3.28
C VAL A 206 -8.05 8.27 -4.06
N LEU A 207 -7.31 7.22 -4.47
CA LEU A 207 -7.93 6.01 -5.02
C LEU A 207 -7.86 4.88 -3.98
N LEU A 208 -9.00 4.27 -3.71
CA LEU A 208 -9.15 3.10 -2.84
C LEU A 208 -9.38 1.84 -3.69
N PHE A 209 -9.29 0.67 -3.07
CA PHE A 209 -9.66 -0.60 -3.71
C PHE A 209 -11.17 -0.70 -3.82
N GLY A 210 -11.67 -1.16 -4.96
CA GLY A 210 -13.06 -1.54 -5.10
C GLY A 210 -13.31 -2.97 -4.63
N GLN A 211 -14.58 -3.36 -4.58
CA GLN A 211 -15.07 -4.66 -4.16
C GLN A 211 -14.34 -5.82 -4.86
N ASP A 212 -14.01 -5.66 -6.14
CA ASP A 212 -13.51 -6.77 -6.96
C ASP A 212 -12.06 -7.15 -6.56
N THR A 213 -11.24 -6.17 -6.21
CA THR A 213 -9.88 -6.38 -5.64
C THR A 213 -9.95 -6.96 -4.23
N VAL A 214 -10.86 -6.46 -3.38
CA VAL A 214 -11.01 -6.95 -2.00
C VAL A 214 -11.59 -8.37 -1.97
N ALA A 215 -12.49 -8.72 -2.88
CA ALA A 215 -13.02 -10.08 -3.00
C ALA A 215 -11.94 -11.11 -3.35
N VAL A 216 -10.98 -10.76 -4.23
CA VAL A 216 -9.80 -11.61 -4.52
C VAL A 216 -8.95 -11.79 -3.27
N ASN A 217 -8.69 -10.71 -2.52
CA ASN A 217 -7.94 -10.79 -1.26
C ASN A 217 -8.62 -11.70 -0.22
N VAL A 218 -9.94 -11.61 -0.07
CA VAL A 218 -10.70 -12.49 0.84
C VAL A 218 -10.67 -13.94 0.37
N ALA A 219 -10.91 -14.22 -0.91
CA ALA A 219 -10.92 -15.58 -1.43
C ALA A 219 -9.54 -16.28 -1.34
N GLN A 220 -8.46 -15.54 -1.58
CA GLN A 220 -7.08 -16.03 -1.38
C GLN A 220 -6.79 -16.31 0.10
N ALA A 221 -7.18 -15.39 1.00
CA ALA A 221 -6.99 -15.54 2.44
C ALA A 221 -7.70 -16.79 2.99
N GLU A 222 -8.92 -17.05 2.52
CA GLU A 222 -9.73 -18.22 2.88
C GLU A 222 -9.13 -19.54 2.36
N ALA A 223 -8.65 -19.57 1.11
CA ALA A 223 -8.01 -20.74 0.52
C ALA A 223 -6.75 -21.18 1.30
N ASP A 224 -5.99 -20.21 1.80
CA ASP A 224 -4.75 -20.46 2.57
C ASP A 224 -4.96 -20.51 4.09
N ALA A 225 -6.16 -20.21 4.60
CA ALA A 225 -6.45 -19.98 6.03
C ALA A 225 -5.97 -21.10 6.95
N GLY A 226 -6.16 -22.36 6.57
CA GLY A 226 -5.70 -23.52 7.36
C GLY A 226 -4.19 -23.63 7.44
N ARG A 227 -3.49 -23.43 6.30
CA ARG A 227 -2.02 -23.49 6.22
C ARG A 227 -1.40 -22.35 7.03
N ASN A 228 -1.94 -21.15 6.86
CA ASN A 228 -1.46 -19.94 7.52
C ASN A 228 -1.68 -20.02 9.04
N ARG A 229 -2.82 -20.54 9.51
CA ARG A 229 -3.08 -20.72 10.95
C ARG A 229 -2.10 -21.69 11.58
N ALA A 230 -1.85 -22.84 10.94
CA ALA A 230 -0.87 -23.81 11.42
C ALA A 230 0.53 -23.19 11.52
N ALA A 231 0.96 -22.43 10.50
CA ALA A 231 2.25 -21.72 10.52
C ALA A 231 2.32 -20.63 11.61
N VAL A 232 1.24 -19.87 11.83
CA VAL A 232 1.15 -18.88 12.91
C VAL A 232 1.26 -19.55 14.28
N LEU A 233 0.46 -20.57 14.56
CA LEU A 233 0.50 -21.29 15.84
C LEU A 233 1.89 -21.90 16.08
N GLN A 234 2.46 -22.59 15.08
CA GLN A 234 3.81 -23.16 15.15
C GLN A 234 4.87 -22.07 15.43
N SER A 235 4.71 -20.86 14.88
CA SER A 235 5.64 -19.74 15.11
C SER A 235 5.69 -19.26 16.57
N PHE A 236 4.69 -19.59 17.39
CA PHE A 236 4.63 -19.33 18.83
C PHE A 236 4.80 -20.61 19.70
N GLY A 237 5.12 -21.77 19.09
CA GLY A 237 5.23 -23.06 19.79
C GLY A 237 3.88 -23.72 20.12
N LEU A 238 2.81 -23.31 19.42
CA LEU A 238 1.42 -23.76 19.59
C LEU A 238 0.99 -24.68 18.44
N ASN A 239 -0.18 -25.31 18.57
CA ASN A 239 -0.81 -26.12 17.51
C ASN A 239 -2.34 -26.12 17.65
N GLU A 240 -3.08 -26.76 16.74
CA GLU A 240 -4.56 -26.75 16.74
C GLU A 240 -5.16 -27.37 18.02
N GLN A 241 -4.45 -28.27 18.71
CA GLN A 241 -4.90 -28.91 19.95
C GLN A 241 -4.60 -28.06 21.19
N ASN A 242 -3.49 -27.32 21.19
CA ASN A 242 -3.12 -26.32 22.18
C ASN A 242 -2.83 -24.96 21.51
N PRO A 243 -3.88 -24.21 21.10
CA PRO A 243 -3.75 -23.01 20.27
C PRO A 243 -3.63 -21.70 21.06
N VAL A 244 -3.74 -21.73 22.39
CA VAL A 244 -3.80 -20.51 23.23
C VAL A 244 -2.49 -20.34 24.03
N PRO A 245 -1.80 -19.18 23.93
CA PRO A 245 -0.67 -18.85 24.79
C PRO A 245 -1.02 -18.93 26.28
N ARG A 246 -0.10 -19.42 27.12
CA ARG A 246 -0.35 -19.67 28.55
C ARG A 246 -0.71 -18.38 29.30
N GLU A 247 -0.10 -17.27 28.91
CA GLU A 247 -0.30 -15.93 29.46
C GLU A 247 -1.69 -15.33 29.19
N PHE A 248 -2.47 -15.92 28.28
CA PHE A 248 -3.87 -15.53 28.06
C PHE A 248 -4.84 -16.29 28.98
N LEU A 249 -4.41 -17.34 29.67
CA LEU A 249 -5.26 -18.14 30.56
C LEU A 249 -5.30 -17.52 31.96
N SER A 250 -6.47 -17.48 32.60
CA SER A 250 -6.58 -16.99 33.97
C SER A 250 -5.88 -17.91 34.98
N ALA A 251 -5.50 -17.36 36.14
CA ALA A 251 -4.96 -18.15 37.25
C ALA A 251 -5.89 -19.31 37.65
N ASP A 252 -7.20 -19.05 37.76
CA ASP A 252 -8.24 -20.08 38.03
C ASP A 252 -8.19 -21.23 37.01
N THR A 253 -7.91 -20.93 35.75
CA THR A 253 -7.85 -21.93 34.67
C THR A 253 -6.56 -22.74 34.78
N LEU A 254 -5.44 -22.07 35.09
CA LEU A 254 -4.14 -22.72 35.31
C LEU A 254 -4.11 -23.59 36.58
N SER A 255 -5.01 -23.38 37.55
CA SER A 255 -5.12 -24.17 38.79
C SER A 255 -6.24 -25.22 38.77
N SER A 256 -7.32 -25.03 37.99
CA SER A 256 -8.43 -25.99 37.91
C SER A 256 -8.24 -27.10 36.87
N VAL A 257 -7.40 -26.88 35.86
CA VAL A 257 -7.14 -27.89 34.84
C VAL A 257 -6.04 -28.85 35.33
N ASN A 258 -6.45 -30.09 35.66
CA ASN A 258 -5.54 -31.23 35.74
C ASN A 258 -5.01 -31.57 34.33
N ILE A 259 -4.07 -30.75 33.82
CA ILE A 259 -3.38 -31.02 32.56
C ILE A 259 -2.57 -32.30 32.78
N ALA A 260 -2.89 -33.37 32.03
CA ALA A 260 -2.08 -34.58 32.02
C ALA A 260 -0.63 -34.18 31.70
N ALA A 261 0.34 -34.64 32.50
CA ALA A 261 1.65 -34.00 32.70
C ALA A 261 2.60 -33.92 31.48
N ASN A 262 2.12 -34.25 30.28
CA ASN A 262 2.88 -34.30 29.02
C ASN A 262 2.34 -33.32 27.96
N ILE A 263 2.38 -32.01 28.25
CA ILE A 263 2.92 -31.07 27.26
C ILE A 263 3.98 -30.24 27.96
N ASN A 264 5.25 -30.58 27.74
CA ASN A 264 6.40 -29.82 28.23
C ASN A 264 6.59 -28.59 27.31
N ILE A 265 5.74 -27.57 27.52
CA ILE A 265 5.68 -26.36 26.67
C ILE A 265 6.98 -25.55 26.84
N LYS A 266 8.00 -25.92 26.06
CA LYS A 266 9.13 -25.05 25.70
C LYS A 266 8.71 -23.99 24.70
N ALA A 267 7.62 -23.26 25.02
CA ALA A 267 7.51 -21.91 24.50
C ALA A 267 8.72 -21.15 25.07
N PRO A 268 9.54 -20.47 24.24
CA PRO A 268 10.43 -19.48 24.80
C PRO A 268 9.53 -18.47 25.51
N LEU A 269 9.77 -18.19 26.80
CA LEU A 269 9.22 -16.96 27.36
C LEU A 269 9.67 -15.84 26.43
N LEU A 270 8.72 -15.08 25.88
CA LEU A 270 9.04 -13.80 25.27
C LEU A 270 9.68 -12.98 26.39
N ALA A 271 11.01 -12.87 26.32
CA ALA A 271 11.81 -12.30 27.40
C ALA A 271 11.23 -10.92 27.73
N PRO A 272 10.91 -10.63 29.01
CA PRO A 272 10.03 -9.53 29.38
C PRO A 272 10.56 -8.25 28.76
N MET A 273 9.85 -7.79 27.74
CA MET A 273 10.41 -6.79 26.83
C MET A 273 10.70 -5.53 27.64
N THR A 274 11.93 -5.03 27.55
CA THR A 274 12.31 -3.79 28.22
C THR A 274 11.52 -2.64 27.61
N LEU A 275 10.36 -2.35 28.19
CA LEU A 275 9.47 -1.27 27.81
C LEU A 275 10.22 0.06 27.98
N THR A 276 10.79 0.54 26.88
CA THR A 276 11.44 1.84 26.84
C THR A 276 10.36 2.90 26.93
N ASN A 277 10.12 3.44 28.13
CA ASN A 277 9.18 4.53 28.41
C ASN A 277 9.57 5.88 27.73
N THR A 278 10.48 5.85 26.77
CA THR A 278 10.74 6.93 25.82
C THR A 278 9.60 6.99 24.80
N PRO A 279 8.90 8.12 24.64
CA PRO A 279 7.89 8.27 23.59
C PRO A 279 8.46 7.96 22.19
N PRO A 280 7.67 7.36 21.29
CA PRO A 280 8.12 7.00 19.95
C PRO A 280 8.60 8.22 19.17
N LYS A 281 9.72 8.08 18.46
CA LYS A 281 10.26 9.13 17.57
C LYS A 281 10.37 8.62 16.14
N PRO A 282 9.31 8.80 15.32
CA PRO A 282 9.40 8.57 13.88
C PRO A 282 10.43 9.49 13.24
N SER A 283 11.16 8.98 12.24
CA SER A 283 12.03 9.81 11.41
C SER A 283 11.22 10.81 10.58
N GLN A 284 11.95 11.79 10.04
CA GLN A 284 11.44 12.96 9.35
C GLN A 284 12.20 13.11 8.00
N PRO A 285 11.66 13.80 6.98
CA PRO A 285 12.34 13.98 5.69
C PRO A 285 13.78 14.49 5.85
N GLY A 286 14.74 13.75 5.29
CA GLY A 286 16.18 14.02 5.41
C GLY A 286 16.89 13.29 6.56
N GLN A 287 16.26 12.26 7.16
CA GLN A 287 16.83 11.44 8.25
C GLN A 287 17.02 9.97 7.87
N GLU A 288 16.68 9.57 6.63
CA GLU A 288 16.60 8.17 6.22
C GLU A 288 17.58 7.87 5.08
N LEU A 289 18.28 6.73 5.13
CA LEU A 289 19.17 6.35 4.04
C LEU A 289 18.35 5.95 2.80
N GLY A 290 18.58 6.65 1.70
CA GLY A 290 17.74 6.54 0.50
C GLY A 290 16.75 7.69 0.33
N ASP A 291 16.65 8.63 1.28
CA ASP A 291 15.99 9.92 1.07
C ASP A 291 16.59 10.64 -0.14
N GLY A 292 15.74 11.33 -0.91
CA GLY A 292 16.13 12.08 -2.12
C GLY A 292 16.99 13.34 -1.90
N PHE A 293 17.70 13.44 -0.77
CA PHE A 293 18.56 14.55 -0.34
C PHE A 293 17.89 15.95 -0.35
N VAL A 294 16.60 16.03 -0.04
CA VAL A 294 15.84 17.29 -0.02
C VAL A 294 15.04 17.47 1.27
N ASN A 295 15.08 18.67 1.84
CA ASN A 295 14.33 19.05 3.06
C ASN A 295 12.79 19.10 2.86
N ASN A 296 12.32 19.04 1.61
CA ASN A 296 10.91 19.09 1.23
C ASN A 296 10.72 18.17 0.01
N PRO A 297 10.49 16.87 0.20
CA PRO A 297 10.53 15.87 -0.87
C PRO A 297 9.27 15.86 -1.75
N SER A 298 9.44 15.43 -3.00
CA SER A 298 8.42 15.44 -4.05
C SER A 298 7.41 14.27 -3.97
N ASP A 299 7.71 13.28 -3.14
CA ASP A 299 6.83 12.16 -2.74
C ASP A 299 5.71 12.61 -1.79
N GLY A 300 5.70 13.88 -1.37
CA GLY A 300 4.74 14.44 -0.41
C GLY A 300 4.98 14.03 1.04
N ALA A 301 6.16 13.48 1.36
CA ALA A 301 6.54 13.19 2.73
C ALA A 301 6.81 14.47 3.53
N CYS A 302 6.32 14.55 4.76
CA CYS A 302 6.26 15.82 5.49
C CYS A 302 6.51 15.72 6.99
N ARG A 303 7.04 16.82 7.57
CA ARG A 303 7.48 16.90 8.96
C ARG A 303 6.31 17.06 9.92
N PHE A 304 6.19 16.13 10.87
CA PHE A 304 5.23 16.23 11.97
C PHE A 304 5.60 15.34 13.16
N THR A 305 5.18 15.75 14.36
CA THR A 305 5.28 15.00 15.62
C THR A 305 3.85 14.75 16.13
N PRO A 306 3.39 13.49 16.23
CA PRO A 306 2.05 13.17 16.76
C PRO A 306 1.79 13.75 18.15
N THR A 307 0.52 14.08 18.40
CA THR A 307 0.10 14.92 19.53
C THR A 307 -0.85 14.24 20.50
N ASN A 308 -1.52 13.16 20.09
CA ASN A 308 -2.38 12.38 20.97
C ASN A 308 -1.54 11.57 21.98
N ALA A 309 -1.96 11.56 23.24
CA ALA A 309 -1.33 10.78 24.31
C ALA A 309 -1.24 9.27 24.00
N LEU A 310 -2.15 8.72 23.19
CA LEU A 310 -2.09 7.33 22.72
C LEU A 310 -0.79 7.02 21.95
N PHE A 311 -0.24 7.97 21.19
CA PHE A 311 1.05 7.77 20.52
C PHE A 311 2.18 7.56 21.53
N ASN A 312 2.22 8.38 22.57
CA ASN A 312 3.22 8.32 23.63
C ASN A 312 3.09 7.07 24.53
N GLN A 313 1.95 6.36 24.45
CA GLN A 313 1.66 5.10 25.15
C GLN A 313 1.85 3.86 24.27
N MET A 314 2.29 4.03 23.01
CA MET A 314 2.41 2.94 22.04
C MET A 314 3.46 1.89 22.44
N ARG A 315 3.09 0.62 22.28
CA ARG A 315 3.89 -0.58 22.54
C ARG A 315 4.24 -1.32 21.25
N GLY A 316 5.40 -1.98 21.27
CA GLY A 316 5.88 -2.87 20.21
C GLY A 316 7.41 -2.89 20.09
N ASN A 317 7.95 -3.85 19.34
CA ASN A 317 9.40 -4.08 19.17
C ASN A 317 10.15 -2.96 18.42
N ALA A 318 9.42 -1.99 17.83
CA ALA A 318 9.95 -1.12 16.77
C ALA A 318 9.48 0.35 16.83
N ILE A 319 8.87 0.79 17.94
CA ILE A 319 8.20 2.10 18.03
C ILE A 319 9.14 3.29 17.72
N ASN A 320 10.44 3.16 18.01
CA ASN A 320 11.47 4.16 17.71
C ASN A 320 12.11 4.02 16.31
N GLN A 321 11.49 3.25 15.41
CA GLN A 321 12.07 2.83 14.12
C GLN A 321 11.04 2.91 12.98
N ILE A 322 10.09 3.84 13.13
CA ILE A 322 9.02 4.11 12.18
C ILE A 322 9.51 5.19 11.21
N THR A 323 9.47 4.90 9.92
CA THR A 323 9.82 5.85 8.86
C THR A 323 8.80 6.97 8.69
N THR A 324 9.21 8.03 8.00
CA THR A 324 8.44 9.24 7.70
C THR A 324 7.07 8.92 7.07
N ILE A 325 6.07 9.77 7.34
CA ILE A 325 4.78 9.74 6.65
C ILE A 325 4.93 10.27 5.22
N LYS A 326 4.58 9.44 4.23
CA LYS A 326 4.64 9.73 2.77
C LYS A 326 3.23 9.96 2.17
N ASP A 327 3.13 10.31 0.88
CA ASP A 327 1.86 10.56 0.18
C ASP A 327 1.67 9.68 -1.08
N GLN A 328 0.70 8.75 -1.04
CA GLN A 328 0.29 7.95 -2.20
C GLN A 328 -0.29 8.78 -3.35
N GLY A 329 -0.75 10.00 -3.08
CA GLY A 329 -1.37 10.87 -4.07
C GLY A 329 -2.62 10.25 -4.70
N ARG A 330 -2.74 10.39 -6.02
CA ARG A 330 -3.93 10.00 -6.79
C ARG A 330 -3.81 8.58 -7.38
N ARG A 331 -3.30 7.64 -6.57
CA ARG A 331 -3.04 6.25 -6.95
C ARG A 331 -3.48 5.27 -5.88
N GLY A 332 -3.96 4.10 -6.28
CA GLY A 332 -4.37 2.99 -5.41
C GLY A 332 -3.18 2.12 -5.02
N THR A 333 -2.14 2.76 -4.49
CA THR A 333 -0.81 2.20 -4.21
C THR A 333 -0.57 1.93 -2.72
N CYS A 334 -1.57 2.15 -1.87
CA CYS A 334 -1.45 2.05 -0.41
C CYS A 334 -0.92 0.70 0.11
N MET A 335 -1.17 -0.41 -0.59
CA MET A 335 -0.53 -1.71 -0.31
C MET A 335 1.00 -1.66 -0.46
N ALA A 336 1.53 -0.96 -1.47
CA ALA A 336 2.97 -0.74 -1.62
C ALA A 336 3.54 0.13 -0.48
N PHE A 337 2.85 1.21 -0.07
CA PHE A 337 3.25 2.02 1.09
C PHE A 337 3.25 1.24 2.39
N ALA A 338 2.24 0.39 2.62
CA ALA A 338 2.16 -0.43 3.81
C ALA A 338 3.27 -1.51 3.82
N TYR A 339 3.51 -2.15 2.68
CA TYR A 339 4.55 -3.16 2.49
C TYR A 339 5.96 -2.59 2.60
N VAL A 340 6.21 -1.43 2.00
CA VAL A 340 7.46 -0.68 2.15
C VAL A 340 7.64 -0.26 3.60
N SER A 341 6.67 0.41 4.24
CA SER A 341 6.87 0.87 5.62
C SER A 341 7.05 -0.28 6.62
N ALA A 342 6.44 -1.44 6.38
CA ALA A 342 6.72 -2.66 7.14
C ALA A 342 8.16 -3.13 6.91
N LEU A 343 8.60 -3.26 5.66
CA LEU A 343 9.97 -3.67 5.30
C LEU A 343 11.04 -2.70 5.84
N GLU A 344 10.82 -1.40 5.73
CA GLU A 344 11.68 -0.34 6.29
C GLU A 344 11.87 -0.51 7.80
N THR A 345 10.78 -0.78 8.53
CA THR A 345 10.86 -1.04 9.98
C THR A 345 11.57 -2.37 10.29
N MET A 346 11.40 -3.43 9.48
CA MET A 346 12.18 -4.67 9.63
C MET A 346 13.69 -4.45 9.44
N ILE A 347 14.07 -3.61 8.47
CA ILE A 347 15.47 -3.24 8.20
C ILE A 347 16.02 -2.45 9.39
N ALA A 348 15.32 -1.38 9.81
CA ALA A 348 15.73 -0.56 10.94
C ALA A 348 15.88 -1.38 12.24
N ARG A 349 14.99 -2.35 12.49
CA ARG A 349 15.12 -3.31 13.61
C ARG A 349 16.45 -4.06 13.59
N ARG A 350 16.94 -4.46 12.41
CA ARG A 350 18.18 -5.22 12.20
C ARG A 350 19.42 -4.33 12.19
N THR A 351 19.43 -3.26 11.40
CA THR A 351 20.60 -2.39 11.16
C THR A 351 20.78 -1.26 12.17
N LYS A 352 19.70 -0.89 12.88
CA LYS A 352 19.55 0.35 13.67
C LYS A 352 19.57 1.65 12.85
N THR A 353 19.46 1.55 11.53
CA THR A 353 19.42 2.68 10.60
C THR A 353 18.10 2.67 9.81
N PRO A 354 17.31 3.76 9.79
CA PRO A 354 16.13 3.87 8.95
C PRO A 354 16.54 4.04 7.47
N PHE A 355 15.78 3.42 6.59
CA PHE A 355 15.93 3.54 5.13
C PHE A 355 14.60 3.98 4.53
N ASN A 356 14.66 4.80 3.49
CA ASN A 356 13.51 5.16 2.67
C ASN A 356 13.56 4.31 1.38
N LEU A 357 12.62 3.38 1.22
CA LEU A 357 12.53 2.50 0.05
C LEU A 357 11.49 2.98 -0.95
N SER A 358 11.69 2.59 -2.21
CA SER A 358 10.84 3.03 -3.31
C SER A 358 9.49 2.28 -3.34
N GLU A 359 8.40 2.98 -3.00
CA GLU A 359 7.05 2.50 -3.28
C GLU A 359 6.77 2.33 -4.77
N GLN A 360 7.44 3.08 -5.64
CA GLN A 360 7.31 2.92 -7.09
C GLN A 360 7.80 1.54 -7.53
N TYR A 361 8.97 1.12 -7.01
CA TYR A 361 9.55 -0.19 -7.30
C TYR A 361 8.79 -1.33 -6.63
N ALA A 362 8.34 -1.13 -5.38
CA ALA A 362 7.49 -2.09 -4.70
C ALA A 362 6.20 -2.32 -5.50
N TYR A 363 5.51 -1.26 -5.92
CA TYR A 363 4.29 -1.39 -6.72
C TYR A 363 4.54 -1.96 -8.13
N TYR A 364 5.68 -1.65 -8.74
CA TYR A 364 6.13 -2.32 -9.97
C TYR A 364 6.30 -3.83 -9.78
N TRP A 365 6.80 -4.29 -8.63
CA TRP A 365 6.86 -5.72 -8.35
C TRP A 365 5.52 -6.37 -8.04
N LEU A 366 4.64 -5.67 -7.31
CA LEU A 366 3.31 -6.19 -7.00
C LEU A 366 2.42 -6.31 -8.23
N ARG A 367 2.56 -5.42 -9.21
CA ARG A 367 1.61 -5.30 -10.34
C ARG A 367 2.25 -5.35 -11.74
N GLY A 368 3.56 -5.56 -11.88
CA GLY A 368 4.27 -5.51 -13.16
C GLY A 368 4.04 -6.72 -14.08
N ASP A 369 3.95 -7.93 -13.52
CA ASP A 369 3.74 -9.16 -14.32
C ASP A 369 2.32 -9.22 -14.95
N ASP A 370 1.34 -8.57 -14.31
CA ASP A 370 -0.04 -8.38 -14.77
C ASP A 370 -0.24 -7.04 -15.53
N GLY A 371 0.85 -6.29 -15.72
CA GLY A 371 0.88 -4.84 -15.54
C GLY A 371 0.26 -3.96 -16.61
N VAL A 372 -1.03 -4.10 -16.89
CA VAL A 372 -1.75 -3.20 -17.79
C VAL A 372 -2.50 -2.11 -17.02
N LEU A 373 -3.74 -2.39 -16.56
CA LEU A 373 -4.64 -1.36 -16.01
C LEU A 373 -5.51 -1.85 -14.85
N GLY A 374 -5.93 -0.89 -14.01
CA GLY A 374 -6.51 -1.12 -12.70
C GLY A 374 -5.43 -1.02 -11.62
N ASP A 375 -5.57 -0.05 -10.72
CA ASP A 375 -4.69 0.09 -9.54
C ASP A 375 -5.01 -1.01 -8.49
N GLY A 376 -4.39 -0.95 -7.31
CA GLY A 376 -4.57 -1.91 -6.23
C GLY A 376 -3.43 -2.92 -6.13
N ALA A 377 -3.40 -3.69 -5.03
CA ALA A 377 -2.58 -4.89 -4.90
C ALA A 377 -3.22 -5.85 -3.88
N GLY A 378 -2.79 -7.10 -3.88
CA GLY A 378 -3.35 -8.17 -3.06
C GLY A 378 -2.40 -8.93 -2.15
N TRP A 379 -2.97 -9.81 -1.31
CA TRP A 379 -2.17 -10.72 -0.46
C TRP A 379 -1.38 -11.72 -1.32
N GLY A 380 -1.95 -12.15 -2.46
CA GLY A 380 -1.25 -12.92 -3.48
C GLY A 380 -0.04 -12.20 -4.06
N ASP A 381 -0.11 -10.90 -4.29
CA ASP A 381 0.99 -10.09 -4.84
C ASP A 381 2.16 -10.01 -3.84
N PHE A 382 1.87 -9.90 -2.53
CA PHE A 382 2.88 -10.00 -1.47
C PHE A 382 3.52 -11.39 -1.43
N ASN A 383 2.71 -12.46 -1.50
CA ASN A 383 3.21 -13.85 -1.55
C ASN A 383 4.13 -14.07 -2.77
N ASP A 384 3.73 -13.57 -3.94
CA ASP A 384 4.47 -13.68 -5.19
C ASP A 384 5.78 -12.88 -5.16
N ALA A 385 5.74 -11.64 -4.65
CA ALA A 385 6.95 -10.82 -4.49
C ALA A 385 7.98 -11.48 -3.56
N ILE A 386 7.53 -12.13 -2.49
CA ILE A 386 8.40 -12.93 -1.59
C ILE A 386 8.94 -14.17 -2.31
N ALA A 387 8.07 -14.93 -3.00
CA ALA A 387 8.42 -16.18 -3.66
C ALA A 387 9.40 -15.99 -4.84
N LYS A 388 9.19 -14.95 -5.66
CA LYS A 388 10.10 -14.53 -6.75
C LYS A 388 11.32 -13.75 -6.24
N ALA A 389 11.51 -13.64 -4.92
CA ALA A 389 12.63 -12.94 -4.30
C ALA A 389 12.82 -11.49 -4.81
N ARG A 390 11.72 -10.77 -5.06
CA ARG A 390 11.73 -9.41 -5.63
C ARG A 390 12.43 -8.41 -4.70
N MET A 391 13.55 -7.86 -5.15
CA MET A 391 14.38 -6.91 -4.40
C MET A 391 13.91 -5.47 -4.62
N ILE A 392 13.66 -4.71 -3.55
CA ILE A 392 13.19 -3.32 -3.58
C ILE A 392 14.37 -2.38 -3.25
N PRO A 393 14.75 -1.44 -4.14
CA PRO A 393 15.75 -0.41 -3.85
C PRO A 393 15.24 0.70 -2.93
N THR A 394 16.17 1.51 -2.45
CA THR A 394 15.94 2.85 -1.92
C THR A 394 15.18 3.78 -2.88
N GLU A 395 14.40 4.71 -2.32
CA GLU A 395 13.54 5.67 -3.03
C GLU A 395 14.30 6.50 -4.10
N VAL A 396 15.55 6.87 -3.85
CA VAL A 396 16.43 7.53 -4.84
C VAL A 396 16.53 6.84 -6.20
N ARG A 397 16.32 5.52 -6.32
CA ARG A 397 16.45 4.80 -7.60
C ARG A 397 15.25 4.97 -8.52
N TRP A 398 14.06 5.06 -7.96
CA TRP A 398 12.84 5.37 -8.71
C TRP A 398 11.87 6.06 -7.76
N LYS A 399 11.89 7.39 -7.79
CA LYS A 399 11.13 8.22 -6.87
C LYS A 399 9.66 8.01 -7.10
N TYR A 400 8.89 7.94 -6.02
CA TYR A 400 7.47 7.76 -6.09
C TYR A 400 6.78 8.87 -6.87
N ASN A 401 5.94 8.48 -7.84
CA ASN A 401 5.11 9.40 -8.59
C ASN A 401 3.69 9.43 -7.96
N PRO A 402 3.29 10.52 -7.28
CA PRO A 402 1.93 10.66 -6.74
C PRO A 402 0.87 10.97 -7.82
N SER A 403 1.30 11.26 -9.06
CA SER A 403 0.49 11.37 -10.28
C SER A 403 -0.80 12.19 -10.10
N ARG A 404 -0.70 13.35 -9.43
CA ARG A 404 -1.87 14.16 -9.01
C ARG A 404 -2.76 14.59 -10.20
N SER A 405 -2.21 14.74 -11.39
CA SER A 405 -2.93 15.06 -12.63
C SER A 405 -3.59 13.87 -13.34
N ARG A 406 -3.33 12.63 -12.91
CA ARG A 406 -3.74 11.41 -13.62
C ARG A 406 -5.25 11.26 -13.66
N THR A 407 -5.78 10.84 -14.81
CA THR A 407 -7.19 10.50 -14.99
C THR A 407 -7.34 9.07 -15.51
N ARG A 408 -8.49 8.45 -15.21
CA ARG A 408 -8.88 7.13 -15.74
C ARG A 408 -9.83 7.28 -16.93
N VAL A 409 -9.71 6.38 -17.90
CA VAL A 409 -10.55 6.29 -19.10
C VAL A 409 -11.21 4.91 -19.11
N PRO A 410 -12.53 4.81 -19.36
CA PRO A 410 -13.51 5.89 -19.30
C PRO A 410 -13.60 6.48 -17.89
N ALA A 411 -14.15 7.70 -17.75
CA ALA A 411 -14.27 8.36 -16.45
C ALA A 411 -15.32 7.72 -15.51
N ASN A 412 -16.31 7.00 -16.05
CA ASN A 412 -17.33 6.29 -15.26
C ASN A 412 -16.69 5.12 -14.48
N ASN A 413 -16.87 5.08 -13.16
CA ASN A 413 -16.27 4.08 -12.27
C ASN A 413 -16.90 2.69 -12.41
N ASP A 414 -18.15 2.60 -12.88
CA ASP A 414 -18.85 1.33 -13.13
C ASP A 414 -18.36 0.61 -14.41
N GLN A 415 -17.37 1.19 -15.10
CA GLN A 415 -16.82 0.69 -16.36
C GLN A 415 -15.33 0.30 -16.20
N PRO A 416 -14.88 -0.83 -16.77
CA PRO A 416 -13.47 -1.25 -16.73
C PRO A 416 -12.51 -0.18 -17.28
N ILE A 417 -11.35 -0.01 -16.65
CA ILE A 417 -10.34 0.97 -17.06
C ILE A 417 -9.66 0.50 -18.36
N THR A 418 -9.79 1.29 -19.43
CA THR A 418 -9.19 1.04 -20.75
C THR A 418 -7.92 1.86 -21.00
N ALA A 419 -7.71 2.97 -20.28
CA ALA A 419 -6.43 3.68 -20.19
C ALA A 419 -6.32 4.50 -18.89
N PHE A 420 -5.09 4.85 -18.48
CA PHE A 420 -4.84 6.08 -17.73
C PHE A 420 -4.38 7.19 -18.69
N LYS A 421 -4.42 8.45 -18.23
CA LYS A 421 -3.83 9.60 -18.91
C LYS A 421 -3.21 10.55 -17.88
N ASN A 422 -2.20 11.32 -18.29
CA ASN A 422 -1.56 12.38 -17.50
C ASN A 422 -0.83 11.87 -16.23
N SER A 423 -0.40 10.61 -16.19
CA SER A 423 0.33 10.01 -15.07
C SER A 423 1.67 10.70 -14.79
N CYS A 424 2.32 11.20 -15.84
CA CYS A 424 3.68 11.75 -15.81
C CYS A 424 3.72 13.29 -15.77
N THR A 425 2.57 13.96 -15.69
CA THR A 425 2.53 15.42 -15.59
C THR A 425 3.21 15.90 -14.32
N ASN A 426 4.15 16.84 -14.45
CA ASN A 426 5.02 17.34 -13.38
C ASN A 426 5.93 16.29 -12.71
N TYR A 427 6.12 15.13 -13.34
CA TYR A 427 7.09 14.11 -12.93
C TYR A 427 8.22 14.03 -13.96
N ALA A 428 9.40 14.52 -13.61
CA ALA A 428 10.52 14.72 -14.53
C ALA A 428 11.71 13.78 -14.23
N ASN A 429 12.49 13.50 -15.27
CA ASN A 429 13.81 12.86 -15.21
C ASN A 429 13.85 11.39 -14.72
N GLN A 430 12.72 10.69 -14.66
CA GLN A 430 12.66 9.24 -14.36
C GLN A 430 11.55 8.55 -15.17
N ALA A 431 11.68 7.23 -15.32
CA ALA A 431 10.74 6.38 -16.06
C ALA A 431 9.31 6.55 -15.55
N CYS A 432 8.40 6.83 -16.50
CA CYS A 432 6.97 6.92 -16.25
C CYS A 432 6.21 6.56 -17.54
N SER A 433 4.99 6.02 -17.38
CA SER A 433 4.04 5.77 -18.45
C SER A 433 2.60 5.84 -17.90
N ASP A 434 1.60 5.88 -18.78
CA ASP A 434 0.18 5.88 -18.44
C ASP A 434 -0.38 4.46 -18.14
N THR A 435 0.35 3.70 -17.32
CA THR A 435 -0.02 2.34 -16.87
C THR A 435 -0.08 2.27 -15.34
N THR A 436 -0.59 1.16 -14.79
CA THR A 436 -0.66 0.96 -13.32
C THR A 436 0.72 1.14 -12.66
N ALA A 437 1.71 0.35 -13.09
CA ALA A 437 3.06 0.37 -12.52
C ALA A 437 3.95 1.53 -13.02
N GLN A 438 3.57 2.16 -14.14
CA GLN A 438 4.29 3.27 -14.79
C GLN A 438 5.69 2.94 -15.33
N ALA A 439 6.08 1.66 -15.35
CA ALA A 439 7.26 1.20 -16.08
C ALA A 439 7.09 1.51 -17.59
N GLN A 440 8.19 1.84 -18.27
CA GLN A 440 8.16 2.11 -19.71
C GLN A 440 7.98 0.81 -20.47
N LEU A 441 6.94 0.71 -21.32
CA LEU A 441 6.74 -0.45 -22.20
C LEU A 441 7.60 -0.28 -23.45
N VAL A 442 8.75 -0.94 -23.46
CA VAL A 442 9.73 -0.90 -24.56
C VAL A 442 9.55 -2.15 -25.41
N CYS A 443 9.48 -1.99 -26.74
CA CYS A 443 9.18 -3.07 -27.67
C CYS A 443 10.19 -3.15 -28.81
N GLN A 444 10.57 -4.36 -29.22
CA GLN A 444 11.36 -4.56 -30.42
C GLN A 444 10.55 -4.19 -31.67
N SER A 445 11.09 -3.28 -32.49
CA SER A 445 10.50 -2.86 -33.77
C SER A 445 10.15 -4.05 -34.66
N GLY A 446 8.97 -4.01 -35.27
CA GLY A 446 8.43 -5.09 -36.11
C GLY A 446 7.87 -6.30 -35.36
N THR A 447 7.84 -6.30 -34.02
CA THR A 447 7.40 -7.47 -33.23
C THR A 447 6.41 -7.10 -32.11
N ASN A 448 5.87 -8.15 -31.46
CA ASN A 448 5.12 -8.06 -30.21
C ASN A 448 5.98 -8.33 -28.96
N ASN A 449 7.29 -8.52 -29.12
CA ASN A 449 8.22 -8.75 -28.01
C ASN A 449 8.51 -7.41 -27.33
N CYS A 450 8.16 -7.32 -26.05
CA CYS A 450 8.35 -6.12 -25.25
C CYS A 450 8.91 -6.45 -23.86
N ALA A 451 9.29 -5.41 -23.13
CA ALA A 451 9.62 -5.48 -21.73
C ALA A 451 9.10 -4.23 -21.00
N TRP A 452 8.63 -4.42 -19.77
CA TRP A 452 8.47 -3.34 -18.82
C TRP A 452 9.85 -2.96 -18.27
N LYS A 453 10.35 -1.78 -18.64
CA LYS A 453 11.59 -1.21 -18.11
C LYS A 453 11.25 -0.31 -16.90
N PRO A 454 11.67 -0.64 -15.67
CA PRO A 454 11.61 0.28 -14.53
C PRO A 454 12.67 1.37 -14.68
N GLU A 455 12.68 2.38 -13.80
CA GLU A 455 13.87 3.23 -13.70
C GLU A 455 15.03 2.48 -13.03
N TRP A 456 16.27 2.79 -13.42
CA TRP A 456 17.47 2.28 -12.76
C TRP A 456 18.66 3.25 -12.95
N ASP A 457 18.46 4.52 -12.61
CA ASP A 457 19.58 5.46 -12.54
C ASP A 457 20.50 5.15 -11.34
N ILE A 458 21.78 5.50 -11.44
CA ILE A 458 22.82 5.17 -10.46
C ILE A 458 23.46 6.46 -9.95
N ALA A 459 22.95 6.96 -8.82
CA ALA A 459 23.82 7.64 -7.86
C ALA A 459 24.76 6.56 -7.26
N PRO A 460 26.10 6.65 -7.44
CA PRO A 460 27.02 5.51 -7.22
C PRO A 460 26.97 4.82 -5.86
N ASN A 461 26.54 5.54 -4.81
CA ASN A 461 26.66 5.11 -3.42
C ASN A 461 25.31 4.76 -2.76
N ALA A 462 24.21 4.71 -3.53
CA ALA A 462 22.89 5.06 -2.98
C ALA A 462 21.77 4.02 -3.09
N ALA A 463 22.01 2.77 -3.52
CA ALA A 463 21.04 1.69 -3.26
C ALA A 463 21.67 0.40 -2.80
N PHE A 464 21.37 0.11 -1.54
CA PHE A 464 21.11 -1.23 -1.05
C PHE A 464 19.69 -1.61 -1.49
N ASN A 465 19.49 -2.88 -1.82
CA ASN A 465 18.18 -3.43 -2.12
C ASN A 465 17.75 -4.38 -1.00
N PHE A 466 16.46 -4.45 -0.71
CA PHE A 466 15.92 -5.24 0.39
C PHE A 466 14.65 -6.00 -0.02
N ARG A 467 14.36 -7.10 0.66
CA ARG A 467 13.08 -7.80 0.51
C ARG A 467 12.69 -8.56 1.77
N PRO A 468 11.39 -8.76 2.05
CA PRO A 468 10.96 -9.79 2.96
C PRO A 468 11.26 -11.19 2.38
N THR A 469 11.38 -12.17 3.26
CA THR A 469 11.66 -13.58 2.93
C THR A 469 10.59 -14.54 3.46
N GLN A 470 9.74 -14.09 4.38
CA GLN A 470 8.57 -14.82 4.88
C GLN A 470 7.45 -13.83 5.19
N GLY A 471 6.23 -14.16 4.76
CA GLY A 471 5.02 -13.45 5.12
C GLY A 471 3.78 -14.30 4.82
N ASN A 472 2.66 -13.99 5.46
CA ASN A 472 1.39 -14.70 5.28
C ASN A 472 0.20 -13.88 5.79
N GLU A 473 -1.01 -14.24 5.35
CA GLU A 473 -2.26 -13.70 5.90
C GLU A 473 -2.53 -14.27 7.30
N VAL A 474 -2.92 -13.43 8.27
CA VAL A 474 -3.14 -13.81 9.68
C VAL A 474 -4.54 -13.52 10.23
N TRP A 475 -5.35 -12.66 9.61
CA TRP A 475 -6.66 -12.26 10.14
C TRP A 475 -7.74 -13.32 9.88
N VAL A 476 -7.84 -13.79 8.63
CA VAL A 476 -8.78 -14.85 8.24
C VAL A 476 -8.33 -16.18 8.83
N SER A 477 -7.02 -16.46 8.78
CA SER A 477 -6.47 -17.73 9.29
C SER A 477 -6.72 -17.93 10.80
N LEU A 478 -6.48 -16.91 11.63
CA LEU A 478 -6.85 -16.88 13.05
C LEU A 478 -8.36 -16.75 13.27
N GLY A 479 -9.11 -16.24 12.29
CA GLY A 479 -10.57 -16.18 12.33
C GLY A 479 -11.27 -17.55 12.31
N GLY A 480 -10.61 -18.58 11.79
CA GLY A 480 -11.08 -19.97 11.85
C GLY A 480 -10.96 -20.65 13.22
N MET A 481 -10.45 -19.97 14.26
CA MET A 481 -10.29 -20.55 15.60
C MET A 481 -11.64 -20.78 16.31
N ASN A 482 -12.01 -22.05 16.49
CA ASN A 482 -13.20 -22.42 17.27
C ASN A 482 -12.91 -22.41 18.79
N LEU A 483 -12.98 -21.24 19.41
CA LEU A 483 -12.93 -21.10 20.88
C LEU A 483 -14.31 -21.27 21.55
N GLY A 484 -15.33 -21.70 20.81
CA GLY A 484 -16.71 -21.83 21.30
C GLY A 484 -17.44 -20.52 21.61
N ASN A 485 -16.82 -19.36 21.36
CA ASN A 485 -17.34 -18.01 21.58
C ASN A 485 -16.75 -17.06 20.54
N ALA A 486 -17.60 -16.39 19.74
CA ALA A 486 -17.15 -15.55 18.63
C ALA A 486 -16.37 -14.32 19.08
N ASP A 487 -16.83 -13.63 20.13
CA ASP A 487 -16.17 -12.43 20.66
C ASP A 487 -14.83 -12.77 21.29
N ALA A 488 -14.73 -13.95 21.93
CA ALA A 488 -13.47 -14.48 22.42
C ALA A 488 -12.49 -14.81 21.28
N THR A 489 -12.97 -15.34 20.14
CA THR A 489 -12.14 -15.56 18.95
C THR A 489 -11.69 -14.24 18.32
N ARG A 490 -12.54 -13.20 18.27
CA ARG A 490 -12.14 -11.85 17.84
C ARG A 490 -11.05 -11.27 18.75
N ALA A 491 -11.29 -11.29 20.06
CA ALA A 491 -10.32 -10.80 21.04
C ALA A 491 -9.00 -11.58 20.98
N TYR A 492 -9.06 -12.90 20.82
CA TYR A 492 -7.87 -13.75 20.65
C TYR A 492 -7.10 -13.38 19.38
N ARG A 493 -7.80 -13.17 18.25
CA ARG A 493 -7.20 -12.70 16.99
C ARG A 493 -6.40 -11.41 17.22
N ARG A 494 -7.02 -10.39 17.84
CA ARG A 494 -6.36 -9.11 18.16
C ARG A 494 -5.21 -9.26 19.16
N ALA A 495 -5.35 -10.12 20.17
CA ALA A 495 -4.29 -10.40 21.14
C ALA A 495 -3.07 -11.09 20.49
N MET A 496 -3.29 -12.00 19.55
CA MET A 496 -2.22 -12.60 18.75
C MET A 496 -1.53 -11.59 17.82
N LEU A 497 -2.25 -10.60 17.26
CA LEU A 497 -1.61 -9.49 16.54
C LEU A 497 -0.69 -8.65 17.45
N ARG A 498 -1.12 -8.39 18.70
CA ARG A 498 -0.29 -7.68 19.70
C ARG A 498 1.00 -8.48 20.01
N GLN A 499 0.89 -9.81 20.16
CA GLN A 499 2.05 -10.71 20.33
C GLN A 499 2.99 -10.75 19.11
N MET A 500 2.46 -10.62 17.88
CA MET A 500 3.27 -10.47 16.66
C MET A 500 4.06 -9.15 16.68
N ILE A 501 3.41 -8.04 17.02
CA ILE A 501 4.04 -6.71 17.15
C ILE A 501 5.14 -6.70 18.23
N ASP A 502 4.91 -7.38 19.36
CA ASP A 502 5.92 -7.52 20.43
C ASP A 502 7.06 -8.48 20.02
N ARG A 503 6.79 -9.53 19.22
CA ARG A 503 7.85 -10.33 18.56
C ARG A 503 8.66 -9.51 17.54
N GLY A 504 8.11 -8.42 17.03
CA GLY A 504 8.72 -7.56 16.02
C GLY A 504 8.43 -7.98 14.58
N ASP A 505 7.40 -8.80 14.40
CA ASP A 505 6.68 -8.93 13.12
C ASP A 505 6.05 -7.57 12.76
N GLN A 506 5.85 -7.31 11.47
CA GLN A 506 5.22 -6.08 10.98
C GLN A 506 3.90 -6.41 10.28
N LEU A 507 2.83 -5.68 10.61
CA LEU A 507 1.46 -6.05 10.23
C LEU A 507 0.83 -5.01 9.29
N ILE A 508 0.37 -5.48 8.13
CA ILE A 508 -0.32 -4.68 7.11
C ILE A 508 -1.82 -4.95 7.24
N LEU A 509 -2.61 -3.92 7.54
CA LEU A 509 -4.07 -4.04 7.74
C LEU A 509 -4.81 -3.76 6.43
N GLY A 510 -5.71 -4.64 6.03
CA GLY A 510 -6.67 -4.41 4.94
C GLY A 510 -8.09 -4.24 5.50
N PHE A 511 -8.67 -3.06 5.29
CA PHE A 511 -9.95 -2.67 5.93
C PHE A 511 -10.79 -1.74 5.05
N THR A 512 -12.08 -1.61 5.38
CA THR A 512 -13.05 -0.75 4.71
C THR A 512 -12.94 0.70 5.18
N VAL A 513 -12.88 1.64 4.24
CA VAL A 513 -13.00 3.08 4.51
C VAL A 513 -14.47 3.46 4.45
N ASP A 514 -14.99 3.95 5.56
CA ASP A 514 -16.37 4.29 5.82
C ASP A 514 -16.46 5.67 6.51
N ARG A 515 -17.66 6.09 6.94
CA ARG A 515 -17.80 7.36 7.68
C ARG A 515 -17.09 7.39 9.04
N ALA A 516 -16.88 6.26 9.73
CA ALA A 516 -16.07 6.24 10.94
C ALA A 516 -14.60 6.60 10.62
N PHE A 517 -14.01 6.00 9.58
CA PHE A 517 -12.65 6.34 9.16
C PHE A 517 -12.54 7.75 8.55
N ASP A 518 -13.54 8.20 7.80
CA ASP A 518 -13.59 9.57 7.24
C ASP A 518 -13.61 10.66 8.32
N SER A 519 -14.15 10.35 9.49
CA SER A 519 -14.27 11.29 10.62
C SER A 519 -12.98 11.47 11.43
N ILE A 520 -11.88 10.78 11.06
CA ILE A 520 -10.58 10.86 11.72
C ILE A 520 -9.95 12.26 11.54
N GLY A 521 -10.25 13.15 12.48
CA GLY A 521 -9.70 14.50 12.56
C GLY A 521 -8.31 14.55 13.19
N ALA A 522 -7.88 15.75 13.59
CA ALA A 522 -6.55 16.00 14.15
C ALA A 522 -6.19 15.21 15.43
N ASN A 523 -7.17 14.58 16.09
CA ASN A 523 -6.97 13.70 17.25
C ASN A 523 -6.62 12.24 16.84
N GLY A 524 -6.71 11.88 15.57
CA GLY A 524 -6.43 10.54 15.07
C GLY A 524 -7.45 9.46 15.47
N LEU A 525 -8.63 9.80 15.98
CA LEU A 525 -9.64 8.84 16.46
C LEU A 525 -10.88 8.81 15.54
N PRO A 526 -11.37 7.62 15.14
CA PRO A 526 -12.61 7.50 14.37
C PRO A 526 -13.85 7.65 15.27
N ASN A 527 -14.92 8.26 14.73
CA ASN A 527 -16.24 8.24 15.36
C ASN A 527 -16.90 6.87 15.15
N THR A 528 -16.77 5.97 16.13
CA THR A 528 -17.30 4.60 16.02
C THR A 528 -18.82 4.49 15.94
N ALA A 529 -19.58 5.58 16.17
CA ALA A 529 -21.02 5.59 15.92
C ALA A 529 -21.38 5.63 14.41
N LEU A 530 -20.39 5.83 13.54
CA LEU A 530 -20.54 5.90 12.08
C LEU A 530 -20.07 4.63 11.35
N MET A 531 -19.69 3.57 12.08
CA MET A 531 -19.15 2.32 11.48
C MET A 531 -20.15 1.67 10.51
N GLY A 532 -19.61 1.06 9.45
CA GLY A 532 -20.36 0.49 8.33
C GLY A 532 -21.15 1.48 7.46
N GLN A 533 -21.15 2.78 7.76
CA GLN A 533 -21.99 3.75 7.04
C GLN A 533 -21.31 4.28 5.78
N SER A 534 -21.99 4.13 4.64
CA SER A 534 -21.54 4.60 3.32
C SER A 534 -20.08 4.22 3.00
N PRO A 535 -19.74 2.91 2.96
CA PRO A 535 -18.41 2.44 2.60
C PRO A 535 -17.98 2.95 1.23
N ARG A 536 -16.74 3.43 1.13
CA ARG A 536 -16.20 4.17 -0.02
C ARG A 536 -15.14 3.38 -0.80
N GLY A 537 -14.53 2.38 -0.18
CA GLY A 537 -13.54 1.48 -0.77
C GLY A 537 -12.71 0.78 0.29
N GLY A 538 -11.95 -0.24 -0.10
CA GLY A 538 -10.95 -0.89 0.75
C GLY A 538 -9.62 -0.12 0.74
N HIS A 539 -8.92 -0.11 1.86
CA HIS A 539 -7.62 0.55 2.01
C HIS A 539 -6.62 -0.35 2.75
N ALA A 540 -5.33 -0.01 2.64
CA ALA A 540 -4.24 -0.71 3.30
C ALA A 540 -3.29 0.24 4.04
N ILE A 541 -2.91 -0.12 5.27
CA ILE A 541 -1.98 0.67 6.13
C ILE A 541 -0.96 -0.23 6.82
N HIS A 542 0.07 0.37 7.42
CA HIS A 542 1.01 -0.32 8.31
C HIS A 542 0.63 -0.10 9.78
N VAL A 543 0.48 -1.17 10.55
CA VAL A 543 0.24 -1.14 12.01
C VAL A 543 1.58 -1.08 12.73
N VAL A 544 1.92 0.10 13.24
CA VAL A 544 3.25 0.41 13.82
C VAL A 544 3.35 0.12 15.32
N GLY A 545 2.23 -0.19 15.98
CA GLY A 545 2.18 -0.55 17.39
C GLY A 545 0.76 -0.68 17.90
N TYR A 546 0.61 -0.81 19.22
CA TYR A 546 -0.70 -0.87 19.88
C TYR A 546 -0.69 -0.13 21.24
N VAL A 547 -1.88 0.17 21.77
CA VAL A 547 -2.07 0.66 23.14
C VAL A 547 -3.06 -0.24 23.85
N ASN A 548 -2.72 -0.74 25.04
CA ASN A 548 -3.66 -1.45 25.91
C ASN A 548 -4.26 -0.47 26.92
N THR A 549 -5.58 -0.41 27.00
CA THR A 549 -6.32 0.43 27.95
C THR A 549 -7.11 -0.38 28.98
N GLY A 550 -7.20 -1.70 28.81
CA GLY A 550 -7.84 -2.60 29.76
C GLY A 550 -7.59 -4.07 29.43
N ASN A 551 -8.34 -4.95 30.08
CA ASN A 551 -8.44 -6.38 29.75
C ASN A 551 -9.92 -6.80 29.82
N GLN A 552 -10.30 -7.82 29.06
CA GLN A 552 -11.61 -8.48 29.14
C GLN A 552 -11.44 -9.99 29.29
N THR A 553 -12.28 -10.62 30.11
CA THR A 553 -12.26 -12.07 30.37
C THR A 553 -13.43 -12.75 29.68
N TYR A 554 -13.14 -13.89 29.03
CA TYR A 554 -14.09 -14.67 28.24
C TYR A 554 -14.10 -16.13 28.70
N ASN A 555 -15.28 -16.75 28.69
CA ASN A 555 -15.42 -18.21 28.79
C ASN A 555 -15.23 -18.82 27.39
N VAL A 556 -14.35 -19.82 27.28
CA VAL A 556 -13.96 -20.46 26.02
C VAL A 556 -13.87 -21.98 26.12
N LYS A 557 -13.76 -22.62 24.94
CA LYS A 557 -13.41 -24.03 24.75
C LYS A 557 -12.00 -24.14 24.18
N ILE A 558 -11.14 -24.96 24.78
CA ILE A 558 -9.74 -25.15 24.37
C ILE A 558 -9.37 -26.62 24.58
N GLY A 559 -8.88 -27.32 23.56
CA GLY A 559 -8.36 -28.69 23.71
C GLY A 559 -9.35 -29.72 24.30
N GLY A 560 -10.65 -29.49 24.18
CA GLY A 560 -11.71 -30.31 24.81
C GLY A 560 -12.18 -29.81 26.18
N LEU A 561 -11.45 -28.90 26.83
CA LEU A 561 -11.90 -28.19 28.02
C LEU A 561 -13.05 -27.25 27.67
N VAL A 562 -14.01 -27.10 28.58
CA VAL A 562 -15.17 -26.20 28.45
C VAL A 562 -15.21 -25.29 29.68
N ASN A 563 -15.58 -24.01 29.49
CA ASN A 563 -15.58 -22.97 30.52
C ASN A 563 -14.18 -22.62 31.06
N ALA A 564 -13.13 -22.85 30.27
CA ALA A 564 -11.83 -22.23 30.54
C ALA A 564 -11.96 -20.70 30.45
N LYS A 565 -11.32 -19.96 31.35
CA LYS A 565 -11.32 -18.49 31.35
C LYS A 565 -10.06 -17.96 30.68
N MET A 566 -10.25 -17.12 29.67
CA MET A 566 -9.17 -16.46 28.93
C MET A 566 -9.30 -14.94 29.13
N THR A 567 -8.24 -14.28 29.61
CA THR A 567 -8.20 -12.83 29.85
C THR A 567 -7.28 -12.18 28.85
N LEU A 568 -7.82 -11.26 28.05
CA LEU A 568 -7.14 -10.67 26.89
C LEU A 568 -7.11 -9.13 26.95
N PRO A 569 -6.04 -8.50 26.43
CA PRO A 569 -5.90 -7.05 26.42
C PRO A 569 -6.88 -6.39 25.46
N THR A 570 -7.45 -5.27 25.91
CA THR A 570 -8.30 -4.38 25.10
C THR A 570 -7.64 -3.02 24.88
N GLY A 571 -8.00 -2.35 23.78
CA GLY A 571 -7.55 -0.98 23.49
C GLY A 571 -7.53 -0.65 21.99
N TYR A 572 -6.39 -0.12 21.53
CA TYR A 572 -6.20 0.46 20.20
C TYR A 572 -5.03 -0.18 19.45
N PHE A 573 -5.08 -0.15 18.12
CA PHE A 573 -3.94 -0.35 17.23
C PHE A 573 -3.53 1.00 16.64
N VAL A 574 -2.22 1.28 16.62
CA VAL A 574 -1.69 2.54 16.09
C VAL A 574 -1.28 2.31 14.65
N ILE A 575 -1.84 3.10 13.73
CA ILE A 575 -1.66 2.93 12.29
C ILE A 575 -0.91 4.10 11.68
N LYS A 576 -0.04 3.79 10.72
CA LYS A 576 0.65 4.74 9.85
C LYS A 576 -0.05 4.76 8.49
N ASN A 577 -0.67 5.88 8.12
CA ASN A 577 -1.36 6.07 6.84
C ASN A 577 -0.43 6.70 5.79
N SER A 578 -0.81 6.57 4.52
CA SER A 578 -0.07 7.05 3.33
C SER A 578 -0.73 8.25 2.65
N TRP A 579 -1.53 9.04 3.37
CA TRP A 579 -2.29 10.19 2.83
C TRP A 579 -1.63 11.56 3.09
N SER A 580 -0.32 11.57 3.38
CA SER A 580 0.46 12.66 3.98
C SER A 580 0.13 12.94 5.45
N CYS A 581 1.00 13.72 6.10
CA CYS A 581 0.82 14.20 7.48
C CYS A 581 -0.36 15.19 7.63
N GLY A 582 -1.12 15.47 6.56
CA GLY A 582 -2.41 16.17 6.60
C GLY A 582 -3.59 15.29 7.05
N PHE A 583 -3.46 13.96 7.06
CA PHE A 583 -4.44 13.04 7.63
C PHE A 583 -4.29 12.92 9.16
N GLY A 584 -5.39 12.69 9.89
CA GLY A 584 -5.39 12.26 11.30
C GLY A 584 -4.50 13.06 12.26
N ASP A 585 -3.90 12.37 13.23
CA ASP A 585 -2.87 12.93 14.10
C ASP A 585 -1.51 12.84 13.39
N GLY A 586 -1.34 13.66 12.34
CA GLY A 586 -0.06 13.81 11.66
C GLY A 586 0.31 12.72 10.65
N GLY A 587 -0.67 12.00 10.12
CA GLY A 587 -0.51 10.79 9.30
C GLY A 587 -0.83 9.51 10.06
N TYR A 588 -1.01 9.60 11.39
CA TYR A 588 -1.35 8.47 12.26
C TYR A 588 -2.82 8.48 12.69
N ALA A 589 -3.32 7.29 13.04
CA ALA A 589 -4.61 7.13 13.71
C ALA A 589 -4.58 5.98 14.72
N TYR A 590 -5.61 5.93 15.56
CA TYR A 590 -5.74 5.00 16.69
C TYR A 590 -7.03 4.21 16.51
N LEU A 591 -6.94 3.01 15.92
CA LEU A 591 -8.10 2.18 15.59
C LEU A 591 -8.50 1.35 16.82
N PRO A 592 -9.69 1.55 17.40
CA PRO A 592 -10.14 0.78 18.55
C PRO A 592 -10.48 -0.67 18.16
N ASP A 593 -10.45 -1.56 19.15
CA ASP A 593 -10.78 -2.99 19.00
C ASP A 593 -12.10 -3.29 18.25
N ASN A 594 -13.13 -2.44 18.40
CA ASN A 594 -14.41 -2.62 17.69
C ASN A 594 -14.35 -2.22 16.21
N PHE A 595 -13.55 -1.21 15.84
CA PHE A 595 -13.26 -0.90 14.44
C PHE A 595 -12.49 -2.06 13.78
N MET A 596 -11.50 -2.60 14.49
CA MET A 596 -10.77 -3.79 14.05
C MET A 596 -11.72 -4.97 13.80
N ASP A 597 -12.70 -5.18 14.68
CA ASP A 597 -13.63 -6.31 14.60
C ASP A 597 -14.70 -6.21 13.51
N GLN A 598 -14.97 -5.01 12.97
CA GLN A 598 -16.07 -4.74 12.03
C GLN A 598 -15.62 -4.36 10.62
N GLU A 599 -14.59 -3.52 10.48
CA GLU A 599 -14.18 -2.99 9.17
C GLU A 599 -13.00 -3.75 8.53
N VAL A 600 -12.31 -4.62 9.27
CA VAL A 600 -11.10 -5.31 8.79
C VAL A 600 -11.45 -6.61 8.05
N TYR A 601 -11.05 -6.69 6.78
CA TYR A 601 -11.19 -7.89 5.95
C TYR A 601 -9.90 -8.73 5.86
N GLY A 602 -8.74 -8.21 6.27
CA GLY A 602 -7.49 -8.99 6.27
C GLY A 602 -6.35 -8.34 7.04
N VAL A 603 -5.37 -9.15 7.44
CA VAL A 603 -4.07 -8.67 7.95
C VAL A 603 -2.99 -9.54 7.32
N TYR A 604 -1.98 -8.92 6.73
CA TYR A 604 -0.79 -9.60 6.25
C TYR A 604 0.39 -9.36 7.19
N ASN A 605 1.08 -10.43 7.57
CA ASN A 605 2.23 -10.40 8.46
C ASN A 605 3.53 -10.53 7.66
N LEU A 606 4.49 -9.62 7.87
CA LEU A 606 5.90 -9.82 7.55
C LEU A 606 6.67 -10.19 8.82
N ARG A 607 7.15 -11.44 8.87
CA ARG A 607 7.67 -12.07 10.10
C ARG A 607 8.96 -11.41 10.60
N ALA A 608 9.11 -11.25 11.91
CA ALA A 608 10.31 -10.71 12.54
C ALA A 608 11.60 -11.30 11.96
N ASN A 609 12.53 -10.41 11.57
CA ASN A 609 13.85 -10.72 11.04
C ASN A 609 13.87 -11.46 9.67
N ALA A 610 12.71 -11.78 9.08
CA ALA A 610 12.59 -12.41 7.76
C ALA A 610 12.79 -11.40 6.62
N VAL A 611 13.97 -10.77 6.60
CA VAL A 611 14.42 -9.79 5.60
C VAL A 611 15.78 -10.19 5.05
N ALA A 612 16.01 -9.96 3.76
CA ALA A 612 17.29 -10.12 3.08
C ALA A 612 17.68 -8.83 2.35
N SER A 613 18.99 -8.66 2.11
CA SER A 613 19.57 -7.56 1.36
C SER A 613 20.75 -8.05 0.52
N ASP A 614 21.16 -7.27 -0.47
CA ASP A 614 22.45 -7.37 -1.14
C ASP A 614 23.56 -6.55 -0.44
N MET A 615 23.21 -5.76 0.59
CA MET A 615 24.17 -5.05 1.44
C MET A 615 25.12 -6.04 2.14
N ALA A 616 26.43 -5.82 1.94
CA ALA A 616 27.47 -6.64 2.55
C ALA A 616 27.37 -6.63 4.09
N GLY A 617 27.29 -7.83 4.69
CA GLY A 617 27.22 -8.00 6.15
C GLY A 617 25.84 -7.74 6.80
N PHE A 618 24.77 -7.63 6.01
CA PHE A 618 23.39 -7.49 6.49
C PHE A 618 22.91 -8.70 7.31
#